data_AF-A0A842U9J9-F1
#
_entry.id   AF-A0A842U9J9-F1
#
_cell.length_a   1.000
_cell.length_b   1.000
_cell.length_c   1.000
_cell.angle_alpha   90.00
_cell.angle_beta   90.00
_cell.angle_gamma   90.00
#
_symmetry.space_group_name_H-M   'P 1'
#
loop_
_entity.id
_entity.type
_entity.pdbx_description
1 polymer ?
#
loop_
_entity_poly.entity_id
_entity_poly.type
_entity_poly.pdbx_seq_one_letter_code
_entity_poly.pdbx_strand_id
1 'polypeptide(L)' 'MKKIGPLEWDNELCKFCNLCVQMCPQKCLQFKGKELVIESSCLKCGICTKYCPEMGLQLAKDSEDRKEQKQDTEENKK' A
#
# COMPACT_ATOMS: atom_id res chain seq x y z
N MET A 1 -20.78 -1.28 -10.37
CA MET A 1 -19.53 -2.00 -10.04
C MET A 1 -18.57 -0.98 -9.43
N LYS A 2 -18.12 -1.15 -8.19
CA LYS A 2 -17.19 -0.20 -7.55
C LYS A 2 -15.81 -0.34 -8.21
N LYS A 3 -15.24 0.76 -8.71
CA LYS A 3 -13.89 0.77 -9.27
C LYS A 3 -12.88 0.72 -8.12
N ILE A 4 -11.99 -0.26 -8.14
CA ILE A 4 -10.87 -0.38 -7.19
C ILE A 4 -9.66 0.25 -7.87
N GLY A 5 -9.09 1.27 -7.25
CA GLY A 5 -7.90 1.96 -7.74
C GLY A 5 -6.62 1.15 -7.54
N PRO A 6 -5.45 1.71 -7.92
CA PRO A 6 -4.16 1.07 -7.69
C PRO A 6 -3.87 0.81 -6.21
N LEU A 7 -2.97 -0.15 -5.97
CA LEU A 7 -2.35 -0.37 -4.67
C LEU A 7 -1.12 0.54 -4.58
N GLU A 8 -1.11 1.42 -3.59
CA GLU A 8 -0.06 2.39 -3.32
C GLU A 8 0.72 1.98 -2.08
N TRP A 9 2.04 2.15 -2.12
CA TRP A 9 2.96 1.81 -1.04
C TRP A 9 3.72 3.05 -0.59
N ASP A 10 3.74 3.27 0.72
CA ASP A 10 4.47 4.35 1.36
C ASP A 10 5.72 3.78 2.05
N ASN A 11 6.89 4.20 1.56
CA ASN A 11 8.18 3.76 2.07
C ASN A 11 8.53 4.39 3.43
N GLU A 12 8.03 5.58 3.74
CA GLU A 12 8.33 6.26 5.01
C GLU A 12 7.65 5.56 6.19
N LEU A 13 6.44 5.05 5.95
CA LEU A 13 5.68 4.27 6.93
C LEU A 13 6.13 2.81 7.01
N CYS A 14 6.65 2.26 5.92
CA CYS A 14 7.01 0.85 5.86
C CYS A 14 8.21 0.50 6.74
N LYS A 15 7.99 -0.37 7.74
CA LYS A 15 9.07 -0.93 8.60
C LYS A 15 9.69 -2.22 8.07
N PHE A 16 9.46 -2.56 6.80
CA PHE A 16 10.02 -3.76 6.14
C PHE A 16 9.76 -5.08 6.88
N CYS A 17 8.63 -5.21 7.56
CA CYS A 17 8.30 -6.39 8.37
C CYS A 17 7.90 -7.63 7.54
N ASN A 18 7.85 -7.54 6.21
CA ASN A 18 7.46 -8.60 5.28
C ASN A 18 6.04 -9.18 5.42
N LEU A 19 5.19 -8.66 6.31
CA LEU A 19 3.83 -9.18 6.50
C LEU A 19 2.97 -9.10 5.23
N CYS A 20 3.07 -8.01 4.48
CA CYS A 20 2.32 -7.85 3.23
C CYS A 20 2.68 -8.94 2.19
N VAL A 21 3.96 -9.31 2.11
CA VAL A 21 4.46 -10.38 1.24
C VAL A 21 3.96 -11.74 1.70
N GLN A 22 4.06 -12.03 3.00
CA GLN A 22 3.63 -13.31 3.59
C GLN A 22 2.13 -13.54 3.46
N MET A 23 1.32 -12.49 3.67
CA MET A 23 -0.14 -12.58 3.66
C MET A 23 -0.76 -12.46 2.27
N CYS A 24 0.03 -12.18 1.23
CA CYS A 24 -0.49 -12.05 -0.11
C CYS A 24 -0.85 -13.42 -0.71
N PRO A 25 -2.14 -13.72 -0.93
CA PRO A 25 -2.54 -15.02 -1.48
C PRO A 25 -2.08 -15.20 -2.94
N GLN A 26 -1.93 -14.10 -3.68
CA GLN A 26 -1.45 -14.11 -5.06
C GLN A 26 0.08 -14.12 -5.16
N LYS A 27 0.80 -13.96 -4.05
CA LYS A 27 2.27 -13.87 -4.01
C LYS A 27 2.82 -12.82 -5.01
N CYS A 28 2.09 -11.72 -5.18
CA CYS A 28 2.40 -10.66 -6.15
C CYS A 28 3.17 -9.49 -5.52
N LEU A 29 3.66 -9.63 -4.27
CA LEU A 29 4.38 -8.61 -3.54
C LEU A 29 5.78 -9.14 -3.23
N GLN A 30 6.83 -8.35 -3.51
CA GLN A 30 8.20 -8.73 -3.23
C GLN A 30 9.06 -7.51 -2.91
N PHE A 31 9.91 -7.58 -1.88
CA PHE A 31 10.91 -6.55 -1.65
C PHE A 31 12.15 -6.80 -2.50
N LYS A 32 12.59 -5.77 -3.23
CA LYS A 32 13.89 -5.71 -3.91
C LYS A 32 14.73 -4.63 -3.23
N GLY A 33 15.52 -5.05 -2.24
CA GLY A 33 16.26 -4.11 -1.39
C GLY A 33 15.31 -3.27 -0.53
N LYS A 34 15.28 -1.96 -0.76
CA LYS A 34 14.41 -1.02 -0.06
C LYS A 34 13.14 -0.66 -0.83
N GLU A 35 12.85 -1.32 -1.94
CA GLU A 35 11.66 -1.05 -2.76
C GLU A 35 10.70 -2.24 -2.70
N LEU A 36 9.40 -1.96 -2.55
CA LEU A 36 8.35 -2.95 -2.70
C LEU A 36 7.88 -3.01 -4.15
N VAL A 37 8.09 -4.17 -4.79
CA VAL A 37 7.60 -4.46 -6.13
C VAL A 37 6.23 -5.11 -6.04
N ILE A 38 5.29 -4.58 -6.82
CA ILE A 38 3.92 -5.07 -6.95
C ILE A 38 3.74 -5.60 -8.37
N GLU A 39 3.56 -6.91 -8.51
CA GLU A 39 3.40 -7.56 -9.82
C GLU A 39 2.04 -7.23 -10.46
N SER A 40 1.99 -7.28 -11.79
CA SER A 40 0.78 -7.00 -12.57
C SER A 40 -0.37 -7.97 -12.31
N SER A 41 -0.07 -9.15 -11.76
CA SER A 41 -1.04 -10.14 -11.29
C SER A 41 -1.79 -9.72 -10.01
N CYS A 42 -1.45 -8.59 -9.41
CA CYS A 42 -2.13 -8.07 -8.22
C CYS A 42 -3.60 -7.76 -8.49
N LEU A 43 -4.48 -8.56 -7.86
CA LEU A 43 -5.94 -8.41 -7.95
C LEU A 43 -6.50 -7.28 -7.07
N LYS A 44 -5.64 -6.52 -6.38
CA LYS A 44 -6.05 -5.41 -5.49
C LYS A 44 -7.09 -5.83 -4.44
N CYS A 45 -6.92 -7.03 -3.88
CA CYS A 45 -7.85 -7.61 -2.90
C CYS A 45 -7.85 -6.90 -1.53
N GLY A 46 -6.84 -6.08 -1.22
CA GLY A 46 -6.75 -5.32 0.04
C GLY A 46 -6.33 -6.12 1.27
N ILE A 47 -5.92 -7.39 1.13
CA ILE A 47 -5.44 -8.18 2.28
C ILE A 47 -4.15 -7.58 2.85
N CYS A 48 -3.21 -7.18 1.99
CA CYS A 48 -1.95 -6.58 2.41
C CYS A 48 -2.15 -5.25 3.18
N THR A 49 -3.14 -4.44 2.81
CA THR A 49 -3.45 -3.20 3.52
C THR A 49 -4.02 -3.49 4.91
N LYS A 50 -4.89 -4.49 5.03
CA LYS A 50 -5.47 -4.93 6.32
C LYS A 50 -4.43 -5.47 7.30
N TYR A 51 -3.41 -6.15 6.81
CA TYR A 51 -2.35 -6.74 7.65
C TYR A 51 -1.13 -5.83 7.83
N CYS A 52 -1.10 -4.64 7.22
CA CYS A 52 -0.02 -3.69 7.43
C CYS A 52 -0.28 -2.91 8.73
N PRO A 53 0.49 -3.15 9.82
CA PRO A 53 0.25 -2.47 11.09
C PRO A 53 0.52 -0.95 11.02
N GLU A 54 1.46 -0.55 10.15
CA GLU A 54 1.89 0.84 9.99
C GLU A 54 1.09 1.60 8.92
N MET A 55 0.06 0.97 8.33
CA MET A 55 -0.76 1.55 7.27
C MET A 55 0.00 2.02 6.01
N GLY A 56 1.24 1.55 5.81
CA GLY A 56 2.07 1.90 4.64
C GLY A 56 1.62 1.31 3.30
N LEU A 57 0.45 0.70 3.21
CA LEU A 57 -0.15 0.20 1.97
C LEU A 57 -1.62 0.62 1.91
N GLN A 58 -2.03 1.25 0.80
CA GLN A 58 -3.39 1.76 0.62
C GLN A 58 -3.94 1.40 -0.76
N LEU A 59 -5.25 1.17 -0.84
CA LEU A 59 -5.96 1.05 -2.12
C LEU A 59 -6.61 2.39 -2.43
N ALA A 60 -6.28 2.97 -3.59
CA ALA A 60 -6.95 4.17 -4.05
C ALA A 60 -8.46 3.87 -4.25
N LYS A 61 -9.31 4.69 -3.64
CA LYS A 61 -10.77 4.58 -3.76
C LYS A 61 -11.25 5.62 -4.78
N ASP A 62 -12.15 5.20 -5.66
CA ASP A 62 -12.89 6.14 -6.53
C ASP A 62 -13.77 7.03 -5.63
N SER A 63 -13.72 8.33 -5.89
CA SER A 63 -14.08 9.44 -5.01
C SER A 63 -15.55 9.47 -4.52
N GLU A 64 -15.94 8.66 -3.53
CA GLU A 64 -17.27 8.80 -2.87
C GLU A 64 -17.30 8.54 -1.36
N ASP A 65 -16.18 8.67 -0.63
CA ASP A 65 -16.29 8.88 0.83
C ASP A 65 -15.21 9.83 1.33
N ARG A 66 -15.66 11.04 1.68
CA ARG A 66 -14.87 12.10 2.29
C ARG A 66 -14.74 11.80 3.79
N LYS A 67 -13.55 11.42 4.25
CA LYS A 67 -12.94 11.78 5.57
C LYS A 67 -11.56 11.12 5.77
N GLU A 68 -10.59 11.97 6.14
CA GLU A 68 -9.39 11.72 6.97
C GLU A 68 -8.64 10.38 6.76
N GLN A 69 -7.38 10.37 6.31
CA GLN A 69 -6.25 10.82 7.13
C GLN A 69 -5.05 11.24 6.28
N LYS A 70 -4.45 12.33 6.74
CA LYS A 70 -3.22 12.97 6.28
C LYS A 70 -1.98 12.14 6.64
N GLN A 71 -0.98 12.19 5.79
CA GLN A 71 0.45 12.37 6.09
C GLN A 71 0.97 13.07 4.83
N ASP A 72 1.10 14.40 4.75
CA ASP A 72 2.01 15.25 5.53
C ASP A 72 3.44 14.68 5.56
N THR A 73 4.14 14.89 4.45
CA THR A 73 5.55 15.28 4.50
C THR A 73 5.75 16.49 3.58
N GLU A 74 5.35 17.68 4.07
CA GLU A 74 6.24 18.82 3.88
C GLU A 74 7.50 18.54 4.71
N GLU A 75 8.64 18.29 4.05
CA GLU A 75 9.91 18.80 4.58
C GLU A 75 10.90 19.14 3.45
N ASN A 76 11.00 20.45 3.23
CA ASN A 76 12.23 21.21 3.05
C ASN A 76 12.87 21.26 1.65
N LYS A 77 12.31 22.15 0.84
CA LYS A 77 13.03 22.86 -0.22
C LYS A 77 13.99 23.86 0.43
N LYS A 78 15.29 23.54 0.35
CA LYS A 78 16.40 24.43 0.70
C LYS A 78 16.39 25.71 -0.13
#